data_AF-A0A7J5SSE7-F1
#
_entry.id   AF-A0A7J5SSE7-F1
#
_cell.length_a   1.000
_cell.length_b   1.000
_cell.length_c   1.000
_cell.angle_alpha   90.00
_cell.angle_beta   90.00
_cell.angle_gamma   90.00
#
_symmetry.space_group_name_H-M   'P 1'
#
loop_
_entity.id
_entity.type
_entity.pdbx_description
1 polymer ?
#
loop_
_entity_poly.entity_id
_entity_poly.type
_entity_poly.pdbx_seq_one_letter_code
_entity_poly.pdbx_strand_id
1 'polypeptide(L)'
;PSNKVENEPPVIKPSKQDTQKDPTINIDGKTALLGDEIYYRVNIDASRLTDTAYKVWRLGMTDDYDDEYLKLDATNVEILDETGKDVTDKFNIQDKDGVLYAYAKLVDTEIPATGETVKGDPQPEDLKAYSESDEHDPLTRPAIDQTLLGHTYTVTMPMTVIKVTDGYTVKNKATQVLNKIRKDTNEVTNPLKPINPAKDVTVKVGGASANGKSIYKGRSFLYQLDSSILPANRAYPQVDKWDIVDSLDPAFDEYTGQWAVYATRDLLSGGEALASKGDRIAGSGFDSSKLGGDLFTLSAATVDGRNVVTIEATDRYRALVSDDSHEAGWRACIQCKRLAVTDRHENQFTEHYNDKTLESNVVWTRTPDMTPSIDVQKWDRKSGWPNGDRDNSKDALTVSGDTEIVFTITNTSKTDPDTKQGAVFRTKDIKLEDSTIVGDGEVVDLKYPADWDTKVLKPGESIEVTGTLKGVTKTHTDRAKVTGTPLTECPVDTSAPFGDGTSDDESGSKPEAETKSKSDDVVTIDGKDYCSDTKVESATDDWNGYRRTLAQTGAGIALIALAAVVVLGGGAALMAVSRRRKAQAPADTEGSEE
;
A
#
# COMPACT_ATOMS: atom_id res chain seq x y z
N PRO A 1 -14.70 -13.04 -90.93
CA PRO A 1 -14.63 -12.26 -89.66
C PRO A 1 -14.41 -13.21 -88.48
N SER A 2 -13.33 -13.02 -87.71
CA SER A 2 -13.15 -13.73 -86.44
C SER A 2 -14.04 -13.10 -85.36
N ASN A 3 -14.47 -13.90 -84.39
CA ASN A 3 -15.19 -13.42 -83.21
C ASN A 3 -14.27 -12.60 -82.29
N LYS A 4 -14.87 -11.69 -81.51
CA LYS A 4 -14.21 -11.02 -80.39
C LYS A 4 -14.20 -12.00 -79.20
N VAL A 5 -13.07 -12.10 -78.52
CA VAL A 5 -12.92 -12.85 -77.26
C VAL A 5 -12.56 -11.85 -76.17
N GLU A 6 -13.24 -11.91 -75.03
CA GLU A 6 -13.02 -11.07 -73.87
C GLU A 6 -12.70 -11.96 -72.66
N ASN A 7 -11.61 -11.65 -71.96
CA ASN A 7 -11.22 -12.30 -70.71
C ASN A 7 -11.16 -11.23 -69.63
N GLU A 8 -12.05 -11.29 -68.65
CA GLU A 8 -12.04 -10.36 -67.52
C GLU A 8 -11.20 -10.93 -66.36
N PRO A 9 -10.26 -10.16 -65.80
CA PRO A 9 -9.57 -10.58 -64.58
C PRO A 9 -10.56 -10.74 -63.42
N PRO A 10 -10.35 -11.71 -62.52
CA PRO A 10 -11.22 -11.87 -61.36
C PRO A 10 -11.11 -10.64 -60.45
N VAL A 11 -12.26 -10.18 -59.94
CA VAL A 11 -12.36 -9.05 -59.01
C VAL A 11 -12.81 -9.57 -57.66
N ILE A 12 -11.91 -9.50 -56.67
CA ILE A 12 -12.16 -9.85 -55.27
C ILE A 12 -12.14 -8.60 -54.38
N LYS A 13 -13.00 -8.58 -53.35
CA LYS A 13 -13.13 -7.49 -52.38
C LYS A 13 -13.13 -8.00 -50.94
N PRO A 14 -12.00 -8.53 -50.45
CA PRO A 14 -11.89 -8.92 -49.05
C PRO A 14 -12.09 -7.72 -48.12
N SER A 15 -12.64 -7.97 -46.95
CA SER A 15 -12.83 -6.97 -45.89
C SER A 15 -12.55 -7.56 -44.52
N LYS A 16 -12.30 -6.69 -43.54
CA LYS A 16 -12.06 -7.07 -42.16
C LYS A 16 -12.96 -6.26 -41.25
N GLN A 17 -13.55 -6.96 -40.27
CA GLN A 17 -14.29 -6.36 -39.18
C GLN A 17 -13.62 -6.71 -37.86
N ASP A 18 -13.87 -5.86 -36.88
CA ASP A 18 -13.50 -6.09 -35.50
C ASP A 18 -14.76 -6.01 -34.64
N THR A 19 -15.08 -7.10 -33.94
CA THR A 19 -16.32 -7.25 -33.20
C THR A 19 -16.07 -7.81 -31.80
N GLN A 20 -17.09 -7.71 -30.95
CA GLN A 20 -17.17 -8.61 -29.80
C GLN A 20 -17.48 -10.04 -30.26
N LYS A 21 -17.66 -10.96 -29.31
CA LYS A 21 -18.14 -12.32 -29.59
C LYS A 21 -19.43 -12.31 -30.39
N ASP A 22 -20.36 -11.42 -30.05
CA ASP A 22 -21.52 -11.12 -30.89
C ASP A 22 -21.06 -10.37 -32.16
N PRO A 23 -21.20 -10.97 -33.36
CA PRO A 23 -20.78 -10.38 -34.62
C PRO A 23 -21.48 -9.07 -34.97
N THR A 24 -22.61 -8.75 -34.33
CA THR A 24 -23.38 -7.53 -34.61
C THR A 24 -22.81 -6.29 -33.91
N ILE A 25 -21.91 -6.47 -32.93
CA ILE A 25 -21.32 -5.41 -32.13
C ILE A 25 -19.92 -5.10 -32.66
N ASN A 26 -19.81 -4.05 -33.48
CA ASN A 26 -18.54 -3.55 -34.01
C ASN A 26 -17.77 -2.76 -32.93
N ILE A 27 -16.50 -3.10 -32.75
CA ILE A 27 -15.59 -2.45 -31.80
C ILE A 27 -14.35 -1.84 -32.47
N ASP A 28 -14.33 -1.72 -33.80
CA ASP A 28 -13.29 -0.99 -34.53
C ASP A 28 -13.22 0.47 -34.04
N GLY A 29 -12.02 0.90 -33.70
CA GLY A 29 -11.70 2.19 -33.10
C GLY A 29 -12.04 2.32 -31.62
N LYS A 30 -12.59 1.28 -30.98
CA LYS A 30 -12.90 1.28 -29.54
C LYS A 30 -11.68 0.91 -28.71
N THR A 31 -11.61 1.47 -27.51
CA THR A 31 -10.56 1.23 -26.52
C THR A 31 -10.70 -0.14 -25.90
N ALA A 32 -9.72 -1.01 -26.08
CA ALA A 32 -9.68 -2.31 -25.40
C ALA A 32 -8.76 -2.26 -24.16
N LEU A 33 -9.15 -3.01 -23.14
CA LEU A 33 -8.43 -3.14 -21.87
C LEU A 33 -7.66 -4.47 -21.83
N LEU A 34 -6.70 -4.57 -20.91
CA LEU A 34 -5.97 -5.82 -20.69
C LEU A 34 -6.94 -6.95 -20.33
N GLY A 35 -6.87 -8.08 -21.04
CA GLY A 35 -7.74 -9.24 -20.86
C GLY A 35 -9.03 -9.20 -21.71
N ASP A 36 -9.37 -8.09 -22.34
CA ASP A 36 -10.54 -8.04 -23.23
C ASP A 36 -10.36 -9.00 -24.42
N GLU A 37 -11.46 -9.60 -24.85
CA GLU A 37 -11.51 -10.40 -26.08
C GLU A 37 -11.87 -9.52 -27.28
N ILE A 38 -11.22 -9.77 -28.41
CA ILE A 38 -11.44 -9.05 -29.67
C ILE A 38 -11.63 -10.11 -30.75
N TYR A 39 -12.65 -9.98 -31.60
CA TYR A 39 -12.96 -10.98 -32.62
C TYR A 39 -12.78 -10.37 -34.00
N TYR A 40 -11.61 -10.62 -34.61
CA TYR A 40 -11.42 -10.24 -35.99
C TYR A 40 -12.21 -11.16 -36.91
N ARG A 41 -12.90 -10.58 -37.88
CA ARG A 41 -13.68 -11.31 -38.88
C ARG A 41 -13.23 -10.92 -40.27
N VAL A 42 -12.54 -11.84 -40.95
CA VAL A 42 -11.97 -11.63 -42.28
C VAL A 42 -12.89 -12.25 -43.32
N ASN A 43 -13.45 -11.43 -44.20
CA ASN A 43 -14.25 -11.89 -45.34
C ASN A 43 -13.33 -12.25 -46.52
N ILE A 44 -13.39 -13.51 -46.94
CA ILE A 44 -12.80 -14.02 -48.17
C ILE A 44 -13.87 -13.95 -49.26
N ASP A 45 -13.62 -13.15 -50.29
CA ASP A 45 -14.53 -12.97 -51.42
C ASP A 45 -14.17 -13.89 -52.58
N ALA A 46 -14.97 -14.94 -52.77
CA ALA A 46 -14.94 -15.79 -53.96
C ALA A 46 -16.23 -15.67 -54.79
N SER A 47 -17.09 -14.67 -54.49
CA SER A 47 -18.47 -14.59 -54.97
C SER A 47 -18.59 -14.41 -56.47
N ARG A 48 -17.58 -13.79 -57.10
CA ARG A 48 -17.55 -13.51 -58.54
C ARG A 48 -16.75 -14.53 -59.34
N LEU A 49 -16.37 -15.65 -58.72
CA LEU A 49 -15.53 -16.69 -59.33
C LEU A 49 -16.37 -17.83 -59.94
N THR A 50 -17.49 -17.52 -60.60
CA THR A 50 -18.43 -18.53 -61.12
C THR A 50 -18.08 -19.07 -62.51
N ASP A 51 -17.25 -18.36 -63.27
CA ASP A 51 -16.85 -18.73 -64.63
C ASP A 51 -15.35 -18.46 -64.84
N THR A 52 -14.50 -19.27 -64.19
CA THR A 52 -13.06 -19.11 -64.23
C THR A 52 -12.44 -19.82 -65.43
N ALA A 53 -11.52 -19.16 -66.14
CA ALA A 53 -10.86 -19.74 -67.32
C ALA A 53 -9.96 -20.96 -67.00
N TYR A 54 -9.52 -21.08 -65.75
CA TYR A 54 -8.72 -22.18 -65.24
C TYR A 54 -9.17 -22.53 -63.82
N LYS A 55 -8.97 -23.79 -63.41
CA LYS A 55 -9.24 -24.21 -62.03
C LYS A 55 -8.49 -23.32 -61.04
N VAL A 56 -9.18 -22.87 -60.01
CA VAL A 56 -8.56 -22.18 -58.88
C VAL A 56 -7.82 -23.23 -58.05
N TRP A 57 -6.55 -23.00 -57.74
CA TRP A 57 -5.72 -23.93 -56.98
C TRP A 57 -5.33 -23.40 -55.60
N ARG A 58 -5.59 -22.12 -55.32
CA ARG A 58 -5.43 -21.54 -53.99
C ARG A 58 -6.48 -20.46 -53.75
N LEU A 59 -7.18 -20.59 -52.63
CA LEU A 59 -8.07 -19.60 -52.06
C LEU A 59 -7.86 -19.60 -50.55
N GLY A 60 -7.69 -18.43 -49.95
CA GLY A 60 -7.49 -18.32 -48.51
C GLY A 60 -7.09 -16.92 -48.10
N MET A 61 -6.63 -16.79 -46.86
CA MET A 61 -6.13 -15.54 -46.32
C MET A 61 -4.91 -15.75 -45.42
N THR A 62 -4.14 -14.68 -45.25
CA THR A 62 -3.07 -14.53 -44.26
C THR A 62 -3.37 -13.31 -43.39
N ASP A 63 -3.19 -13.41 -42.09
CA ASP A 63 -3.39 -12.33 -41.12
C ASP A 63 -2.17 -12.24 -40.20
N ASP A 64 -1.38 -11.18 -40.38
CA ASP A 64 -0.20 -10.87 -39.57
C ASP A 64 -0.64 -9.98 -38.41
N TYR A 65 -0.98 -10.61 -37.29
CA TYR A 65 -1.54 -9.91 -36.13
C TYR A 65 -0.43 -9.51 -35.17
N ASP A 66 -0.69 -8.48 -34.37
CA ASP A 66 0.27 -7.95 -33.40
C ASP A 66 0.37 -8.87 -32.17
N ASP A 67 1.22 -9.90 -32.26
CA ASP A 67 1.41 -10.94 -31.25
C ASP A 67 2.13 -10.46 -29.98
N GLU A 68 2.68 -9.24 -29.99
CA GLU A 68 3.18 -8.57 -28.78
C GLU A 68 2.04 -8.12 -27.87
N TYR A 69 0.89 -7.76 -28.44
CA TYR A 69 -0.27 -7.21 -27.74
C TYR A 69 -1.48 -8.12 -27.71
N LEU A 70 -1.60 -9.03 -28.68
CA LEU A 70 -2.71 -9.95 -28.84
C LEU A 70 -2.24 -11.40 -28.78
N LYS A 71 -3.13 -12.26 -28.28
CA LYS A 71 -2.96 -13.71 -28.37
C LYS A 71 -4.14 -14.32 -29.10
N LEU A 72 -3.87 -15.01 -30.20
CA LEU A 72 -4.88 -15.77 -30.93
C LEU A 72 -5.28 -17.04 -30.17
N ASP A 73 -6.57 -17.31 -30.08
CA ASP A 73 -7.09 -18.64 -29.76
C ASP A 73 -7.24 -19.47 -31.03
N ALA A 74 -6.13 -20.06 -31.48
CA ALA A 74 -6.08 -20.83 -32.71
C ALA A 74 -7.03 -22.04 -32.71
N THR A 75 -7.43 -22.54 -31.53
CA THR A 75 -8.33 -23.70 -31.43
C THR A 75 -9.80 -23.36 -31.71
N ASN A 76 -10.15 -22.08 -31.59
CA ASN A 76 -11.50 -21.56 -31.82
C ASN A 76 -11.58 -20.67 -33.08
N VAL A 77 -10.60 -20.78 -33.99
CA VAL A 77 -10.72 -20.21 -35.33
C VAL A 77 -11.78 -20.98 -36.11
N GLU A 78 -12.77 -20.24 -36.62
CA GLU A 78 -13.93 -20.79 -37.33
C GLU A 78 -14.07 -20.11 -38.70
N ILE A 79 -14.46 -20.88 -39.71
CA ILE A 79 -14.75 -20.36 -41.05
C ILE A 79 -16.20 -20.69 -41.41
N LEU A 80 -17.01 -19.64 -41.53
CA LEU A 80 -18.43 -19.74 -41.89
C LEU A 80 -18.65 -19.36 -43.35
N ASP A 81 -19.55 -20.06 -44.04
CA ASP A 81 -20.06 -19.61 -45.36
C ASP A 81 -21.09 -18.48 -45.24
N GLU A 82 -21.58 -17.96 -46.36
CA GLU A 82 -22.56 -16.85 -46.35
C GLU A 82 -23.91 -17.18 -45.70
N THR A 83 -24.20 -18.46 -45.43
CA THR A 83 -25.40 -18.89 -44.72
C THR A 83 -25.19 -19.03 -43.21
N GLY A 84 -23.95 -18.83 -42.74
CA GLY A 84 -23.54 -19.02 -41.35
C GLY A 84 -23.23 -20.48 -41.02
N LYS A 85 -23.05 -21.35 -42.02
CA LYS A 85 -22.67 -22.74 -41.81
C LYS A 85 -21.16 -22.86 -41.65
N ASP A 86 -20.73 -23.59 -40.62
CA ASP A 86 -19.34 -23.94 -40.41
C ASP A 86 -18.82 -24.85 -41.54
N VAL A 87 -17.75 -24.38 -42.19
CA VAL A 87 -17.01 -25.04 -43.26
C VAL A 87 -15.50 -25.07 -42.96
N THR A 88 -15.11 -24.92 -41.70
CA THR A 88 -13.72 -24.91 -41.23
C THR A 88 -12.95 -26.15 -41.68
N ASP A 89 -13.62 -27.31 -41.73
CA ASP A 89 -13.05 -28.59 -42.16
C ASP A 89 -12.58 -28.60 -43.62
N LYS A 90 -13.06 -27.65 -44.44
CA LYS A 90 -12.64 -27.44 -45.84
C LYS A 90 -11.35 -26.64 -45.98
N PHE A 91 -10.77 -26.14 -44.88
CA PHE A 91 -9.57 -25.32 -44.88
C PHE A 91 -8.47 -25.96 -44.02
N ASN A 92 -7.21 -25.72 -44.41
CA ASN A 92 -6.03 -25.90 -43.59
C ASN A 92 -5.82 -24.61 -42.81
N ILE A 93 -5.60 -24.73 -41.50
CA ILE A 93 -5.36 -23.61 -40.58
C ILE A 93 -4.02 -23.82 -39.89
N GLN A 94 -3.20 -22.77 -39.86
CA GLN A 94 -1.91 -22.76 -39.17
C GLN A 94 -1.69 -21.38 -38.56
N ASP A 95 -1.46 -21.34 -37.24
CA ASP A 95 -0.95 -20.16 -36.53
C ASP A 95 0.55 -20.37 -36.29
N LYS A 96 1.38 -19.45 -36.79
CA LYS A 96 2.84 -19.57 -36.75
C LYS A 96 3.47 -18.19 -36.73
N ASP A 97 4.30 -17.93 -35.71
CA ASP A 97 5.08 -16.70 -35.56
C ASP A 97 4.25 -15.41 -35.66
N GLY A 98 3.08 -15.36 -35.01
CA GLY A 98 2.17 -14.20 -35.03
C GLY A 98 1.33 -14.06 -36.30
N VAL A 99 1.34 -15.07 -37.17
CA VAL A 99 0.61 -15.04 -38.44
C VAL A 99 -0.35 -16.22 -38.54
N LEU A 100 -1.63 -15.92 -38.78
CA LEU A 100 -2.64 -16.92 -39.11
C LEU A 100 -2.71 -17.13 -40.62
N TYR A 101 -2.62 -18.39 -41.02
CA TYR A 101 -2.82 -18.84 -42.39
C TYR A 101 -4.07 -19.72 -42.46
N ALA A 102 -5.03 -19.37 -43.31
CA ALA A 102 -6.25 -20.14 -43.53
C ALA A 102 -6.49 -20.34 -45.03
N TYR A 103 -6.31 -21.57 -45.52
CA TYR A 103 -6.32 -21.90 -46.95
C TYR A 103 -7.20 -23.09 -47.27
N ALA A 104 -8.02 -23.00 -48.31
CA ALA A 104 -8.85 -24.11 -48.76
C ALA A 104 -7.99 -25.37 -49.05
N LYS A 105 -8.51 -26.53 -48.64
CA LYS A 105 -7.86 -27.83 -48.85
C LYS A 105 -7.79 -28.18 -50.32
N LEU A 106 -6.69 -28.84 -50.69
CA LEU A 106 -6.51 -29.45 -51.99
C LEU A 106 -7.37 -30.71 -52.07
N VAL A 107 -7.95 -30.97 -53.24
CA VAL A 107 -8.77 -32.16 -53.51
C VAL A 107 -8.24 -32.94 -54.70
N ASP A 108 -8.61 -34.21 -54.78
CA ASP A 108 -8.35 -35.02 -55.97
C ASP A 108 -8.87 -34.30 -57.23
N THR A 109 -7.96 -34.03 -58.15
CA THR A 109 -8.20 -33.16 -59.29
C THR A 109 -7.94 -33.90 -60.59
N GLU A 110 -9.01 -34.14 -61.37
CA GLU A 110 -8.87 -34.65 -62.72
C GLU A 110 -8.29 -33.57 -63.66
N ILE A 111 -7.29 -33.93 -64.44
CA ILE A 111 -6.62 -33.06 -65.41
C ILE A 111 -7.25 -33.27 -66.79
N PRO A 112 -8.02 -32.32 -67.34
CA PRO A 112 -8.75 -32.53 -68.59
C PRO A 112 -7.85 -32.86 -69.79
N ALA A 113 -6.60 -32.39 -69.77
CA ALA A 113 -5.64 -32.61 -70.85
C ALA A 113 -5.08 -34.05 -70.89
N THR A 114 -5.03 -34.74 -69.74
CA THR A 114 -4.44 -36.10 -69.64
C THR A 114 -5.47 -37.16 -69.23
N GLY A 115 -6.60 -36.77 -68.64
CA GLY A 115 -7.58 -37.66 -68.02
C GLY A 115 -7.12 -38.27 -66.68
N GLU A 116 -5.93 -37.91 -66.19
CA GLU A 116 -5.38 -38.42 -64.94
C GLU A 116 -5.91 -37.64 -63.74
N THR A 117 -6.01 -38.30 -62.59
CA THR A 117 -6.38 -37.67 -61.31
C THR A 117 -5.13 -37.47 -60.46
N VAL A 118 -4.78 -36.20 -60.21
CA VAL A 118 -3.74 -35.83 -59.24
C VAL A 118 -4.34 -35.84 -57.84
N LYS A 119 -3.66 -36.47 -56.88
CA LYS A 119 -4.14 -36.56 -55.49
C LYS A 119 -4.06 -35.23 -54.77
N GLY A 120 -5.11 -34.90 -54.02
CA GLY A 120 -5.16 -33.72 -53.16
C GLY A 120 -4.23 -33.83 -51.95
N ASP A 121 -4.03 -35.05 -51.46
CA ASP A 121 -3.14 -35.35 -50.35
C ASP A 121 -1.70 -35.70 -50.80
N PRO A 122 -0.68 -35.35 -50.00
CA PRO A 122 -0.77 -34.66 -48.72
C PRO A 122 -1.11 -33.16 -48.85
N GLN A 123 -1.83 -32.62 -47.86
CA GLN A 123 -2.03 -31.19 -47.73
C GLN A 123 -0.70 -30.45 -47.45
N PRO A 124 -0.57 -29.16 -47.79
CA PRO A 124 0.64 -28.40 -47.49
C PRO A 124 0.88 -28.30 -45.98
N GLU A 125 2.05 -28.72 -45.51
CA GLU A 125 2.43 -28.69 -44.08
C GLU A 125 2.88 -27.29 -43.62
N ASP A 126 3.55 -26.54 -44.48
CA ASP A 126 3.98 -25.15 -44.22
C ASP A 126 3.09 -24.18 -45.02
N LEU A 127 2.09 -23.62 -44.34
CA LEU A 127 1.14 -22.69 -44.97
C LEU A 127 1.75 -21.32 -45.26
N LYS A 128 2.86 -20.95 -44.61
CA LYS A 128 3.63 -19.74 -44.96
C LYS A 128 4.31 -19.91 -46.30
N ALA A 129 5.07 -20.99 -46.47
CA ALA A 129 5.70 -21.28 -47.76
C ALA A 129 4.64 -21.47 -48.86
N TYR A 130 3.53 -22.12 -48.52
CA TYR A 130 2.40 -22.31 -49.43
C TYR A 130 1.73 -21.00 -49.82
N SER A 131 1.57 -20.02 -48.92
CA SER A 131 0.92 -18.73 -49.21
C SER A 131 1.81 -17.82 -50.06
N GLU A 132 3.12 -17.86 -49.86
CA GLU A 132 4.09 -17.00 -50.52
C GLU A 132 4.43 -17.47 -51.95
N SER A 133 4.35 -18.76 -52.24
CA SER A 133 4.70 -19.33 -53.56
C SER A 133 3.80 -18.82 -54.69
N ASP A 134 4.34 -18.62 -55.90
CA ASP A 134 3.55 -18.41 -57.13
C ASP A 134 3.70 -19.55 -58.14
N GLU A 135 4.32 -20.65 -57.71
CA GLU A 135 4.52 -21.83 -58.53
C GLU A 135 3.33 -22.77 -58.42
N HIS A 136 2.74 -23.10 -59.56
CA HIS A 136 1.71 -24.13 -59.67
C HIS A 136 1.71 -24.68 -61.10
N ASP A 137 1.89 -25.98 -61.24
CA ASP A 137 1.76 -26.69 -62.52
C ASP A 137 0.38 -27.38 -62.56
N PRO A 138 -0.55 -26.90 -63.41
CA PRO A 138 -1.90 -27.44 -63.48
C PRO A 138 -1.98 -28.86 -64.05
N LEU A 139 -0.88 -29.43 -64.56
CA LEU A 139 -0.83 -30.81 -65.03
C LEU A 139 -0.38 -31.81 -63.96
N THR A 140 0.31 -31.35 -62.92
CA THR A 140 0.95 -32.23 -61.93
C THR A 140 0.57 -31.90 -60.49
N ARG A 141 -0.14 -30.79 -60.24
CA ARG A 141 -0.56 -30.36 -58.90
C ARG A 141 -2.08 -30.24 -58.79
N PRO A 142 -2.66 -30.64 -57.64
CA PRO A 142 -4.11 -30.60 -57.44
C PRO A 142 -4.60 -29.16 -57.26
N ALA A 143 -5.91 -28.98 -57.46
CA ALA A 143 -6.64 -27.74 -57.22
C ALA A 143 -7.46 -27.83 -55.92
N ILE A 144 -8.08 -26.72 -55.51
CA ILE A 144 -9.05 -26.73 -54.41
C ILE A 144 -10.41 -27.27 -54.88
N ASP A 145 -11.32 -27.54 -53.96
CA ASP A 145 -12.71 -27.82 -54.29
C ASP A 145 -13.34 -26.61 -55.01
N GLN A 146 -13.68 -26.77 -56.30
CA GLN A 146 -14.23 -25.68 -57.11
C GLN A 146 -15.65 -25.29 -56.66
N THR A 147 -16.33 -26.10 -55.85
CA THR A 147 -17.62 -25.74 -55.24
C THR A 147 -17.49 -24.66 -54.18
N LEU A 148 -16.25 -24.31 -53.78
CA LEU A 148 -16.00 -23.15 -52.92
C LEU A 148 -16.10 -21.81 -53.66
N LEU A 149 -16.16 -21.83 -54.99
CA LEU A 149 -16.23 -20.62 -55.80
C LEU A 149 -17.69 -20.16 -55.96
N GLY A 150 -17.90 -18.86 -56.12
CA GLY A 150 -19.26 -18.27 -56.16
C GLY A 150 -19.82 -17.92 -54.78
N HIS A 151 -19.03 -18.10 -53.72
CA HIS A 151 -19.42 -17.96 -52.32
C HIS A 151 -18.54 -16.94 -51.59
N THR A 152 -18.89 -16.61 -50.34
CA THR A 152 -18.03 -15.82 -49.45
C THR A 152 -17.85 -16.54 -48.14
N TYR A 153 -16.69 -16.36 -47.51
CA TYR A 153 -16.37 -17.01 -46.25
C TYR A 153 -15.94 -15.99 -45.22
N THR A 154 -16.34 -16.18 -43.97
CA THR A 154 -15.90 -15.35 -42.85
C THR A 154 -15.02 -16.17 -41.94
N VAL A 155 -13.73 -15.83 -41.88
CA VAL A 155 -12.81 -16.38 -40.90
C VAL A 155 -12.91 -15.57 -39.62
N THR A 156 -13.34 -16.20 -38.53
CA THR A 156 -13.40 -15.61 -37.19
C THR A 156 -12.13 -15.94 -36.43
N MET A 157 -11.47 -14.92 -35.89
CA MET A 157 -10.22 -15.02 -35.15
C MET A 157 -10.43 -14.44 -33.74
N PRO A 158 -10.69 -15.28 -32.72
CA PRO A 158 -10.77 -14.82 -31.34
C PRO A 158 -9.39 -14.45 -30.80
N MET A 159 -9.23 -13.23 -30.32
CA MET A 159 -8.00 -12.68 -29.78
C MET A 159 -8.21 -12.26 -28.32
N THR A 160 -7.18 -12.38 -27.48
CA THR A 160 -7.15 -11.78 -26.14
C THR A 160 -6.09 -10.69 -26.09
N VAL A 161 -6.42 -9.52 -25.53
CA VAL A 161 -5.43 -8.48 -25.24
C VAL A 161 -4.54 -8.92 -24.07
N ILE A 162 -3.26 -9.19 -24.33
CA ILE A 162 -2.31 -9.72 -23.33
C ILE A 162 -1.31 -8.68 -22.81
N LYS A 163 -1.23 -7.53 -23.47
CA LYS A 163 -0.37 -6.41 -23.08
C LYS A 163 -1.08 -5.10 -23.37
N VAL A 164 -0.82 -4.09 -22.56
CA VAL A 164 -1.30 -2.74 -22.79
C VAL A 164 -0.17 -1.75 -22.56
N THR A 165 -0.03 -0.78 -23.45
CA THR A 165 0.90 0.34 -23.33
C THR A 165 0.10 1.61 -23.61
N ASP A 166 0.12 2.56 -22.69
CA ASP A 166 -0.68 3.78 -22.83
C ASP A 166 -0.28 4.55 -24.10
N GLY A 167 -1.28 4.92 -24.90
CA GLY A 167 -1.09 5.56 -26.21
C GLY A 167 -0.77 4.60 -27.37
N TYR A 168 -0.66 3.28 -27.13
CA TYR A 168 -0.52 2.30 -28.20
C TYR A 168 -1.88 1.99 -28.84
N THR A 169 -1.89 1.71 -30.14
CA THR A 169 -3.08 1.30 -30.90
C THR A 169 -2.72 0.10 -31.72
N VAL A 170 -3.37 -1.04 -31.42
CA VAL A 170 -3.24 -2.23 -32.26
C VAL A 170 -3.91 -1.95 -33.59
N LYS A 171 -3.27 -2.39 -34.66
CA LYS A 171 -3.75 -2.28 -36.04
C LYS A 171 -3.69 -3.64 -36.67
N ASN A 172 -4.74 -4.04 -37.36
CA ASN A 172 -4.75 -5.34 -38.01
C ASN A 172 -5.32 -5.27 -39.44
N LYS A 173 -4.68 -5.99 -40.37
CA LYS A 173 -5.01 -6.12 -41.78
C LYS A 173 -4.72 -7.56 -42.23
N ALA A 174 -5.64 -8.13 -43.01
CA ALA A 174 -5.45 -9.42 -43.65
C ALA A 174 -5.18 -9.27 -45.15
N THR A 175 -4.63 -10.31 -45.76
CA THR A 175 -4.47 -10.42 -47.21
C THR A 175 -5.18 -11.68 -47.70
N GLN A 176 -6.19 -11.52 -48.56
CA GLN A 176 -6.76 -12.62 -49.32
C GLN A 176 -5.81 -13.00 -50.46
N VAL A 177 -5.62 -14.31 -50.64
CA VAL A 177 -4.81 -14.87 -51.74
C VAL A 177 -5.69 -15.76 -52.61
N LEU A 178 -5.77 -15.42 -53.90
CA LEU A 178 -6.46 -16.18 -54.95
C LEU A 178 -5.45 -16.52 -56.04
N ASN A 179 -5.00 -17.77 -56.11
CA ASN A 179 -3.85 -18.15 -56.94
C ASN A 179 -2.71 -17.14 -56.73
N LYS A 180 -2.28 -16.41 -57.76
CA LYS A 180 -1.22 -15.38 -57.68
C LYS A 180 -1.71 -14.00 -57.24
N ILE A 181 -3.02 -13.78 -57.19
CA ILE A 181 -3.62 -12.49 -56.82
C ILE A 181 -3.60 -12.36 -55.31
N ARG A 182 -3.10 -11.22 -54.82
CA ARG A 182 -3.11 -10.86 -53.40
C ARG A 182 -3.85 -9.55 -53.25
N LYS A 183 -4.76 -9.50 -52.29
CA LYS A 183 -5.56 -8.32 -52.03
C LYS A 183 -5.75 -8.12 -50.53
N ASP A 184 -5.32 -6.97 -50.04
CA ASP A 184 -5.48 -6.62 -48.65
C ASP A 184 -6.93 -6.21 -48.33
N THR A 185 -7.33 -6.48 -47.10
CA THR A 185 -8.53 -5.90 -46.49
C THR A 185 -8.32 -4.43 -46.14
N ASN A 186 -9.36 -3.78 -45.63
CA ASN A 186 -9.19 -2.59 -44.79
C ASN A 186 -8.38 -2.91 -43.51
N GLU A 187 -7.83 -1.87 -42.90
CA GLU A 187 -7.20 -1.91 -41.57
C GLU A 187 -8.26 -1.62 -40.52
N VAL A 188 -8.28 -2.39 -39.43
CA VAL A 188 -9.08 -2.15 -38.22
C VAL A 188 -8.13 -1.79 -37.07
N THR A 189 -8.61 -1.06 -36.07
CA THR A 189 -7.78 -0.48 -35.02
C THR A 189 -8.41 -0.56 -33.63
N ASN A 190 -7.60 -0.76 -32.58
CA ASN A 190 -8.05 -0.65 -31.20
C ASN A 190 -7.00 0.08 -30.36
N PRO A 191 -7.29 1.30 -29.87
CA PRO A 191 -6.49 1.91 -28.83
C PRO A 191 -6.45 1.02 -27.59
N LEU A 192 -5.29 0.90 -26.95
CA LEU A 192 -5.14 0.16 -25.71
C LEU A 192 -4.86 1.12 -24.55
N LYS A 193 -5.55 0.96 -23.42
CA LYS A 193 -5.36 1.83 -22.25
C LYS A 193 -5.35 1.04 -20.94
N PRO A 194 -4.34 1.22 -20.08
CA PRO A 194 -4.29 0.48 -18.83
C PRO A 194 -5.28 1.09 -17.83
N ILE A 195 -5.78 0.25 -16.92
CA ILE A 195 -6.56 0.68 -15.77
C ILE A 195 -5.86 0.19 -14.51
N ASN A 196 -5.58 1.10 -13.58
CA ASN A 196 -4.89 0.78 -12.33
C ASN A 196 -5.50 1.58 -11.18
N PRO A 197 -5.91 0.91 -10.10
CA PRO A 197 -6.28 1.58 -8.86
C PRO A 197 -5.04 2.10 -8.12
N ALA A 198 -5.23 3.07 -7.22
CA ALA A 198 -4.16 3.62 -6.41
C ALA A 198 -4.58 3.83 -4.95
N LYS A 199 -3.64 3.67 -4.03
CA LYS A 199 -3.84 3.85 -2.59
C LYS A 199 -2.95 4.96 -2.06
N ASP A 200 -3.51 5.78 -1.17
CA ASP A 200 -2.76 6.79 -0.40
C ASP A 200 -3.23 6.81 1.07
N VAL A 201 -2.46 7.47 1.92
CA VAL A 201 -2.79 7.75 3.32
C VAL A 201 -2.85 9.25 3.51
N THR A 202 -3.91 9.77 4.13
CA THR A 202 -4.03 11.20 4.44
C THR A 202 -4.58 11.40 5.86
N VAL A 203 -4.44 12.60 6.43
CA VAL A 203 -5.03 12.92 7.75
C VAL A 203 -6.38 13.64 7.62
N LYS A 204 -6.72 14.10 6.42
CA LYS A 204 -7.99 14.75 6.06
C LYS A 204 -8.18 14.69 4.55
N VAL A 205 -9.42 14.82 4.10
CA VAL A 205 -9.78 14.81 2.67
C VAL A 205 -9.02 15.90 1.92
N GLY A 206 -8.40 15.53 0.79
CA GLY A 206 -7.59 16.44 -0.02
C GLY A 206 -6.32 16.95 0.67
N GLY A 207 -5.92 16.35 1.80
CA GLY A 207 -4.67 16.63 2.48
C GLY A 207 -3.46 16.09 1.73
N ALA A 208 -2.26 16.47 2.19
CA ALA A 208 -1.03 15.89 1.68
C ALA A 208 -0.90 14.42 2.09
N SER A 209 -0.27 13.63 1.21
CA SER A 209 0.06 12.23 1.49
C SER A 209 0.87 12.10 2.79
N ALA A 210 0.47 11.13 3.60
CA ALA A 210 1.15 10.61 4.76
C ALA A 210 1.81 9.25 4.49
N ASN A 211 1.80 8.76 3.24
CA ASN A 211 2.56 7.58 2.86
C ASN A 211 4.06 7.79 3.15
N GLY A 212 4.66 6.82 3.81
CA GLY A 212 6.03 6.87 4.33
C GLY A 212 6.26 7.78 5.54
N LYS A 213 5.19 8.31 6.17
CA LYS A 213 5.27 9.20 7.34
C LYS A 213 4.70 8.55 8.60
N SER A 214 4.86 9.27 9.72
CA SER A 214 4.32 8.87 11.01
C SER A 214 2.80 9.09 11.10
N ILE A 215 2.07 8.09 11.58
CA ILE A 215 0.72 8.20 12.12
C ILE A 215 0.80 7.77 13.58
N TYR A 216 0.51 8.69 14.50
CA TYR A 216 0.67 8.41 15.93
C TYR A 216 -0.44 7.50 16.47
N LYS A 217 -0.10 6.70 17.49
CA LYS A 217 -1.03 5.81 18.18
C LYS A 217 -2.24 6.60 18.71
N GLY A 218 -3.42 6.05 18.54
CA GLY A 218 -4.69 6.64 18.94
C GLY A 218 -5.25 7.69 17.97
N ARG A 219 -4.50 8.10 16.94
CA ARG A 219 -4.94 9.11 15.97
C ARG A 219 -5.77 8.50 14.86
N SER A 220 -6.77 9.24 14.43
CA SER A 220 -7.52 8.95 13.22
C SER A 220 -6.78 9.48 12.00
N PHE A 221 -6.92 8.76 10.89
CA PHE A 221 -6.41 9.10 9.57
C PHE A 221 -7.33 8.47 8.51
N LEU A 222 -7.07 8.72 7.24
CA LEU A 222 -7.84 8.21 6.11
C LEU A 222 -6.95 7.33 5.23
N TYR A 223 -7.41 6.14 4.88
CA TYR A 223 -6.97 5.50 3.64
C TYR A 223 -7.78 6.06 2.49
N GLN A 224 -7.10 6.54 1.46
CA GLN A 224 -7.68 6.98 0.20
C GLN A 224 -7.53 5.86 -0.83
N LEU A 225 -8.66 5.40 -1.34
CA LEU A 225 -8.80 4.28 -2.27
C LEU A 225 -9.29 4.86 -3.60
N ASP A 226 -8.35 5.17 -4.50
CA ASP A 226 -8.64 5.63 -5.85
C ASP A 226 -8.95 4.43 -6.75
N SER A 227 -10.17 4.37 -7.29
CA SER A 227 -10.51 3.39 -8.32
C SER A 227 -9.63 3.57 -9.55
N SER A 228 -9.62 2.56 -10.41
CA SER A 228 -9.19 2.74 -11.79
C SER A 228 -9.97 3.88 -12.47
N ILE A 229 -9.35 4.53 -13.45
CA ILE A 229 -10.04 5.45 -14.36
C ILE A 229 -10.48 4.66 -15.59
N LEU A 230 -11.78 4.47 -15.75
CA LEU A 230 -12.34 3.86 -16.95
C LEU A 230 -12.21 4.87 -18.11
N PRO A 231 -11.59 4.47 -19.23
CA PRO A 231 -11.49 5.35 -20.39
C PRO A 231 -12.84 5.50 -21.09
N ALA A 232 -12.98 6.55 -21.89
CA ALA A 232 -14.09 6.70 -22.81
C ALA A 232 -13.98 5.72 -24.01
N ASN A 233 -15.08 5.55 -24.74
CA ASN A 233 -15.16 4.81 -26.00
C ASN A 233 -14.62 3.37 -25.90
N ARG A 234 -15.03 2.62 -24.87
CA ARG A 234 -14.56 1.26 -24.57
C ARG A 234 -15.15 0.24 -25.53
N ALA A 235 -14.39 -0.81 -25.81
CA ALA A 235 -14.86 -1.98 -26.56
C ALA A 235 -15.99 -2.68 -25.80
N TYR A 236 -15.88 -2.70 -24.46
CA TYR A 236 -16.88 -3.23 -23.54
C TYR A 236 -17.36 -2.11 -22.60
N PRO A 237 -18.39 -1.34 -22.99
CA PRO A 237 -18.84 -0.19 -22.21
C PRO A 237 -19.58 -0.61 -20.93
N GLN A 238 -20.29 -1.74 -20.94
CA GLN A 238 -21.10 -2.19 -19.81
C GLN A 238 -20.28 -2.49 -18.56
N VAL A 239 -20.73 -1.95 -17.43
CA VAL A 239 -20.15 -2.19 -16.11
C VAL A 239 -21.11 -3.06 -15.31
N ASP A 240 -20.76 -4.34 -15.14
CA ASP A 240 -21.56 -5.32 -14.41
C ASP A 240 -21.14 -5.42 -12.95
N LYS A 241 -19.85 -5.22 -12.67
CA LYS A 241 -19.26 -5.27 -11.32
C LYS A 241 -18.21 -4.18 -11.15
N TRP A 242 -18.27 -3.45 -10.03
CA TRP A 242 -17.21 -2.52 -9.65
C TRP A 242 -17.16 -2.32 -8.13
N ASP A 243 -16.17 -2.91 -7.47
CA ASP A 243 -15.96 -2.77 -6.03
C ASP A 243 -14.47 -2.65 -5.65
N ILE A 244 -14.23 -2.11 -4.48
CA ILE A 244 -12.92 -2.10 -3.81
C ILE A 244 -13.04 -2.83 -2.48
N VAL A 245 -12.10 -3.75 -2.24
CA VAL A 245 -11.95 -4.51 -0.99
C VAL A 245 -10.63 -4.15 -0.32
N ASP A 246 -10.71 -3.60 0.89
CA ASP A 246 -9.56 -3.25 1.73
C ASP A 246 -9.52 -4.15 2.96
N SER A 247 -8.43 -4.90 3.15
CA SER A 247 -8.27 -5.86 4.25
C SER A 247 -7.33 -5.30 5.32
N LEU A 248 -7.92 -4.64 6.32
CA LEU A 248 -7.18 -3.98 7.39
C LEU A 248 -6.67 -4.99 8.43
N ASP A 249 -5.43 -4.78 8.90
CA ASP A 249 -4.88 -5.53 10.03
C ASP A 249 -5.42 -4.96 11.36
N PRO A 250 -6.30 -5.71 12.07
CA PRO A 250 -6.91 -5.22 13.30
C PRO A 250 -5.91 -5.06 14.46
N ALA A 251 -4.68 -5.55 14.34
CA ALA A 251 -3.63 -5.27 15.34
C ALA A 251 -3.14 -3.82 15.28
N PHE A 252 -3.25 -3.18 14.10
CA PHE A 252 -2.71 -1.84 13.86
C PHE A 252 -3.78 -0.81 13.52
N ASP A 253 -4.78 -1.15 12.73
CA ASP A 253 -5.76 -0.18 12.22
C ASP A 253 -7.20 -0.63 12.46
N GLU A 254 -8.00 0.26 13.07
CA GLU A 254 -9.43 0.07 13.32
C GLU A 254 -10.24 0.95 12.38
N TYR A 255 -11.11 0.37 11.55
CA TYR A 255 -12.10 1.13 10.78
C TYR A 255 -13.13 1.77 11.72
N THR A 256 -13.35 3.09 11.60
CA THR A 256 -14.21 3.84 12.55
C THR A 256 -15.70 3.84 12.18
N GLY A 257 -16.08 3.28 11.04
CA GLY A 257 -17.43 3.41 10.47
C GLY A 257 -17.66 4.68 9.64
N GLN A 258 -16.67 5.57 9.56
CA GLN A 258 -16.76 6.78 8.73
C GLN A 258 -16.15 6.55 7.36
N TRP A 259 -16.91 6.87 6.31
CA TRP A 259 -16.45 6.80 4.93
C TRP A 259 -17.10 7.85 4.05
N ALA A 260 -16.48 8.13 2.91
CA ALA A 260 -17.06 8.94 1.84
C ALA A 260 -16.53 8.50 0.47
N VAL A 261 -17.33 8.73 -0.57
CA VAL A 261 -16.91 8.55 -1.96
C VAL A 261 -16.98 9.89 -2.67
N TYR A 262 -15.96 10.20 -3.46
CA TYR A 262 -15.85 11.41 -4.26
C TYR A 262 -15.70 11.07 -5.73
N ALA A 263 -16.34 11.86 -6.60
CA ALA A 263 -16.16 11.72 -8.04
C ALA A 263 -14.75 12.19 -8.44
N THR A 264 -13.98 11.38 -9.18
CA THR A 264 -12.64 11.80 -9.69
C THR A 264 -12.69 12.29 -11.14
N ARG A 265 -13.86 12.15 -11.77
CA ARG A 265 -14.29 12.69 -13.06
C ARG A 265 -15.70 13.24 -12.91
N ASP A 266 -16.14 14.04 -13.88
CA ASP A 266 -17.55 14.43 -13.93
C ASP A 266 -18.41 13.17 -14.14
N LEU A 267 -19.47 13.05 -13.35
CA LEU A 267 -20.43 11.97 -13.46
C LEU A 267 -21.64 12.52 -14.22
N LEU A 268 -21.92 11.96 -15.40
CA LEU A 268 -23.03 12.40 -16.22
C LEU A 268 -24.23 11.46 -16.13
N SER A 269 -25.42 11.99 -16.38
CA SER A 269 -26.67 11.25 -16.54
C SER A 269 -27.39 11.77 -17.78
N GLY A 270 -27.38 11.00 -18.87
CA GLY A 270 -27.99 11.44 -20.13
C GLY A 270 -27.27 12.65 -20.76
N GLY A 271 -25.96 12.77 -20.55
CA GLY A 271 -25.13 13.88 -21.05
C GLY A 271 -25.11 15.13 -20.18
N GLU A 272 -25.93 15.22 -19.13
CA GLU A 272 -25.91 16.33 -18.16
C GLU A 272 -25.11 15.95 -16.92
N ALA A 273 -24.41 16.92 -16.32
CA ALA A 273 -23.63 16.68 -15.10
C ALA A 273 -24.55 16.38 -13.90
N LEU A 274 -24.44 15.16 -13.37
CA LEU A 274 -25.09 14.74 -12.14
C LEU A 274 -24.23 15.11 -10.91
N ALA A 275 -22.91 15.01 -11.04
CA ALA A 275 -21.93 15.46 -10.05
C ALA A 275 -20.63 15.88 -10.77
N SER A 276 -19.98 16.93 -10.28
CA SER A 276 -18.69 17.40 -10.80
C SER A 276 -17.53 16.64 -10.18
N LYS A 277 -16.38 16.62 -10.85
CA LYS A 277 -15.13 16.14 -10.25
C LYS A 277 -14.87 16.84 -8.92
N GLY A 278 -14.66 16.04 -7.87
CA GLY A 278 -14.40 16.49 -6.51
C GLY A 278 -15.62 16.49 -5.61
N ASP A 279 -16.83 16.38 -6.17
CA ASP A 279 -18.05 16.32 -5.38
C ASP A 279 -18.13 15.01 -4.60
N ARG A 280 -18.67 15.09 -3.38
CA ARG A 280 -19.01 13.91 -2.58
C ARG A 280 -20.28 13.29 -3.16
N ILE A 281 -20.23 11.99 -3.41
CA ILE A 281 -21.30 11.23 -4.08
C ILE A 281 -21.82 10.04 -3.27
N ALA A 282 -21.19 9.72 -2.13
CA ALA A 282 -21.70 8.78 -1.13
C ALA A 282 -20.99 8.95 0.22
N GLY A 283 -21.45 8.24 1.24
CA GLY A 283 -20.75 8.08 2.52
C GLY A 283 -21.64 8.22 3.75
N SER A 284 -21.01 8.18 4.92
CA SER A 284 -21.68 8.33 6.22
C SER A 284 -22.45 9.65 6.32
N GLY A 285 -23.77 9.58 6.50
CA GLY A 285 -24.64 10.76 6.64
C GLY A 285 -24.87 11.57 5.36
N PHE A 286 -24.50 11.04 4.18
CA PHE A 286 -24.74 11.72 2.90
C PHE A 286 -26.18 11.52 2.41
N ASP A 287 -26.85 12.59 1.96
CA ASP A 287 -28.16 12.51 1.32
C ASP A 287 -28.02 12.31 -0.20
N SER A 288 -28.33 11.11 -0.67
CA SER A 288 -28.26 10.72 -2.08
C SER A 288 -29.52 11.06 -2.88
N SER A 289 -30.53 11.72 -2.28
CA SER A 289 -31.81 12.02 -2.93
C SER A 289 -31.63 12.84 -4.23
N LYS A 290 -30.74 13.85 -4.20
CA LYS A 290 -30.39 14.68 -5.37
C LYS A 290 -29.69 13.88 -6.49
N LEU A 291 -29.06 12.76 -6.14
CA LEU A 291 -28.41 11.86 -7.11
C LEU A 291 -29.36 10.79 -7.66
N GLY A 292 -30.63 10.79 -7.24
CA GLY A 292 -31.64 9.80 -7.64
C GLY A 292 -31.49 8.45 -6.94
N GLY A 293 -30.85 8.42 -5.76
CA GLY A 293 -30.62 7.23 -4.94
C GLY A 293 -29.13 6.93 -4.73
N ASP A 294 -28.86 5.93 -3.90
CA ASP A 294 -27.50 5.56 -3.50
C ASP A 294 -26.68 5.08 -4.70
N LEU A 295 -25.49 5.66 -4.85
CA LEU A 295 -24.53 5.30 -5.88
C LEU A 295 -23.52 4.25 -5.39
N PHE A 296 -23.33 4.13 -4.07
CA PHE A 296 -22.40 3.18 -3.47
C PHE A 296 -22.98 2.60 -2.18
N THR A 297 -22.60 1.37 -1.88
CA THR A 297 -22.80 0.73 -0.58
C THR A 297 -21.44 0.48 0.07
N LEU A 298 -21.45 0.38 1.41
CA LEU A 298 -20.29 -0.07 2.17
C LEU A 298 -20.71 -1.24 3.07
N SER A 299 -19.87 -2.26 3.13
CA SER A 299 -19.94 -3.31 4.13
C SER A 299 -18.60 -3.47 4.85
N ALA A 300 -18.65 -3.85 6.12
CA ALA A 300 -17.47 -4.18 6.91
C ALA A 300 -17.71 -5.50 7.64
N ALA A 301 -16.77 -6.43 7.55
CA ALA A 301 -16.86 -7.74 8.15
C ALA A 301 -15.49 -8.24 8.62
N THR A 302 -15.47 -9.14 9.60
CA THR A 302 -14.25 -9.87 9.94
C THR A 302 -14.16 -11.13 9.07
N VAL A 303 -13.15 -11.21 8.21
CA VAL A 303 -12.88 -12.37 7.34
C VAL A 303 -11.45 -12.82 7.61
N ASP A 304 -11.27 -14.10 7.96
CA ASP A 304 -9.96 -14.69 8.28
C ASP A 304 -9.13 -13.88 9.30
N GLY A 305 -9.82 -13.31 10.29
CA GLY A 305 -9.19 -12.50 11.33
C GLY A 305 -8.78 -11.09 10.91
N ARG A 306 -9.15 -10.63 9.70
CA ARG A 306 -8.94 -9.26 9.23
C ARG A 306 -10.23 -8.47 9.17
N ASN A 307 -10.13 -7.15 9.31
CA ASN A 307 -11.25 -6.24 9.13
C ASN A 307 -11.36 -5.88 7.64
N VAL A 308 -12.25 -6.56 6.92
CA VAL A 308 -12.48 -6.34 5.49
C VAL A 308 -13.54 -5.27 5.30
N VAL A 309 -13.18 -4.19 4.62
CA VAL A 309 -14.07 -3.10 4.22
C VAL A 309 -14.26 -3.15 2.71
N THR A 310 -15.51 -3.30 2.27
CA THR A 310 -15.87 -3.35 0.84
C THR A 310 -16.74 -2.15 0.48
N ILE A 311 -16.33 -1.40 -0.53
CA ILE A 311 -17.10 -0.32 -1.14
C ILE A 311 -17.51 -0.78 -2.53
N GLU A 312 -18.82 -0.85 -2.78
CA GLU A 312 -19.37 -1.40 -4.02
C GLU A 312 -20.24 -0.35 -4.72
N ALA A 313 -20.02 -0.17 -6.02
CA ALA A 313 -20.89 0.66 -6.86
C ALA A 313 -22.24 -0.02 -7.02
N THR A 314 -23.34 0.70 -6.80
CA THR A 314 -24.70 0.18 -7.00
C THR A 314 -25.03 0.01 -8.48
N ASP A 315 -26.09 -0.72 -8.79
CA ASP A 315 -26.62 -0.86 -10.15
C ASP A 315 -26.84 0.52 -10.82
N ARG A 316 -27.23 1.52 -10.03
CA ARG A 316 -27.43 2.89 -10.51
C ARG A 316 -26.11 3.53 -10.96
N TYR A 317 -25.07 3.49 -10.13
CA TYR A 317 -23.77 4.06 -10.52
C TYR A 317 -23.21 3.33 -11.74
N ARG A 318 -23.28 2.00 -11.74
CA ARG A 318 -22.83 1.17 -12.86
C ARG A 318 -23.56 1.51 -14.15
N ALA A 319 -24.88 1.69 -14.12
CA ALA A 319 -25.66 2.13 -15.28
C ALA A 319 -25.26 3.52 -15.78
N LEU A 320 -24.92 4.46 -14.89
CA LEU A 320 -24.43 5.79 -15.29
C LEU A 320 -23.08 5.70 -16.00
N VAL A 321 -22.13 4.92 -15.48
CA VAL A 321 -20.77 4.82 -16.05
C VAL A 321 -20.65 3.83 -17.21
N SER A 322 -21.71 3.05 -17.48
CA SER A 322 -21.86 2.30 -18.74
C SER A 322 -22.05 3.22 -19.95
N ASP A 323 -22.43 4.49 -19.74
CA ASP A 323 -22.23 5.55 -20.73
C ASP A 323 -20.72 5.84 -20.80
N ASP A 324 -20.09 5.40 -21.88
CA ASP A 324 -18.66 5.53 -22.11
C ASP A 324 -18.30 6.75 -22.96
N SER A 325 -19.20 7.73 -23.10
CA SER A 325 -18.89 8.98 -23.80
C SER A 325 -17.80 9.83 -23.12
N HIS A 326 -17.51 9.55 -21.85
CA HIS A 326 -16.47 10.22 -21.05
C HIS A 326 -15.72 9.24 -20.13
N GLU A 327 -14.63 9.72 -19.51
CA GLU A 327 -13.94 8.95 -18.48
C GLU A 327 -14.77 8.90 -17.19
N ALA A 328 -14.67 7.79 -16.46
CA ALA A 328 -15.30 7.61 -15.16
C ALA A 328 -14.30 7.11 -14.11
N GLY A 329 -14.51 7.51 -12.86
CA GLY A 329 -13.68 7.08 -11.73
C GLY A 329 -14.17 7.70 -10.43
N TRP A 330 -13.80 7.07 -9.33
CA TRP A 330 -14.22 7.48 -7.99
C TRP A 330 -13.11 7.22 -6.96
N ARG A 331 -13.23 7.89 -5.83
CA ARG A 331 -12.29 7.81 -4.71
C ARG A 331 -13.06 7.55 -3.45
N ALA A 332 -12.84 6.41 -2.81
CA ALA A 332 -13.31 6.19 -1.45
C ALA A 332 -12.26 6.70 -0.45
N CYS A 333 -12.73 7.27 0.65
CA CYS A 333 -11.92 7.58 1.82
C CYS A 333 -12.54 6.83 3.00
N ILE A 334 -11.77 5.92 3.63
CA ILE A 334 -12.20 5.24 4.85
C ILE A 334 -11.39 5.77 6.04
N GLN A 335 -12.07 6.15 7.11
CA GLN A 335 -11.39 6.61 8.32
C GLN A 335 -10.97 5.42 9.17
N CYS A 336 -9.70 5.42 9.56
CA CYS A 336 -9.12 4.42 10.46
C CYS A 336 -8.50 5.10 11.69
N LYS A 337 -8.36 4.35 12.78
CA LYS A 337 -7.64 4.74 13.98
C LYS A 337 -6.44 3.82 14.20
N ARG A 338 -5.26 4.39 14.40
CA ARG A 338 -4.02 3.64 14.68
C ARG A 338 -4.04 3.10 16.12
N LEU A 339 -3.84 1.80 16.29
CA LEU A 339 -3.92 1.09 17.58
C LEU A 339 -2.56 0.80 18.23
N ALA A 340 -1.51 0.59 17.43
CA ALA A 340 -0.23 0.10 17.92
C ALA A 340 0.99 0.86 17.36
N VAL A 341 2.06 0.83 18.15
CA VAL A 341 3.42 1.26 17.78
C VAL A 341 4.00 0.25 16.78
N THR A 342 4.69 0.75 15.75
CA THR A 342 5.28 -0.09 14.69
C THR A 342 6.26 0.74 13.86
N ASP A 343 7.38 0.13 13.45
CA ASP A 343 8.34 0.79 12.55
C ASP A 343 7.83 0.87 11.11
N ARG A 344 6.94 -0.06 10.73
CA ARG A 344 6.36 -0.13 9.38
C ARG A 344 5.06 -0.92 9.42
N HIS A 345 3.97 -0.27 9.05
CA HIS A 345 2.67 -0.90 8.80
C HIS A 345 2.23 -0.60 7.38
N GLU A 346 1.98 -1.64 6.61
CA GLU A 346 1.61 -1.57 5.19
C GLU A 346 0.13 -1.83 4.99
N ASN A 347 -0.42 -1.28 3.91
CA ASN A 347 -1.76 -1.60 3.47
C ASN A 347 -1.86 -1.54 1.93
N GLN A 348 -2.73 -2.38 1.36
CA GLN A 348 -3.03 -2.50 -0.07
C GLN A 348 -4.51 -2.87 -0.21
N PHE A 349 -5.18 -2.45 -1.28
CA PHE A 349 -6.53 -2.92 -1.57
C PHE A 349 -6.59 -3.59 -2.94
N THR A 350 -7.68 -4.33 -3.16
CA THR A 350 -7.99 -4.98 -4.43
C THR A 350 -9.27 -4.38 -5.00
N GLU A 351 -9.22 -3.95 -6.25
CA GLU A 351 -10.38 -3.54 -7.05
C GLU A 351 -10.85 -4.73 -7.90
N HIS A 352 -12.16 -4.94 -7.96
CA HIS A 352 -12.79 -5.87 -8.89
C HIS A 352 -13.63 -5.06 -9.88
N TYR A 353 -13.29 -5.17 -11.17
CA TYR A 353 -14.00 -4.50 -12.25
C TYR A 353 -14.37 -5.54 -13.32
N ASN A 354 -15.67 -5.83 -13.47
CA ASN A 354 -16.17 -6.92 -14.31
C ASN A 354 -15.44 -8.25 -14.01
N ASP A 355 -14.68 -8.72 -14.99
CA ASP A 355 -13.87 -9.94 -14.97
C ASP A 355 -12.43 -9.72 -14.46
N LYS A 356 -12.05 -8.48 -14.12
CA LYS A 356 -10.69 -8.06 -13.78
C LYS A 356 -10.52 -7.91 -12.27
N THR A 357 -9.37 -8.37 -11.79
CA THR A 357 -8.89 -8.19 -10.40
C THR A 357 -7.62 -7.36 -10.45
N LEU A 358 -7.64 -6.17 -9.84
CA LEU A 358 -6.58 -5.18 -9.95
C LEU A 358 -6.11 -4.80 -8.54
N GLU A 359 -4.81 -4.91 -8.27
CA GLU A 359 -4.24 -4.51 -6.99
C GLU A 359 -3.76 -3.06 -7.02
N SER A 360 -4.00 -2.32 -5.93
CA SER A 360 -3.41 -0.99 -5.75
C SER A 360 -1.90 -1.09 -5.49
N ASN A 361 -1.20 0.05 -5.50
CA ASN A 361 0.11 0.13 -4.86
C ASN A 361 0.01 -0.14 -3.35
N VAL A 362 1.11 -0.60 -2.75
CA VAL A 362 1.26 -0.71 -1.30
C VAL A 362 1.62 0.66 -0.73
N VAL A 363 0.88 1.10 0.28
CA VAL A 363 1.24 2.26 1.12
C VAL A 363 1.78 1.77 2.45
N TRP A 364 2.59 2.58 3.10
CA TRP A 364 3.05 2.27 4.44
C TRP A 364 3.15 3.50 5.32
N THR A 365 3.00 3.31 6.62
CA THR A 365 3.23 4.34 7.64
C THR A 365 4.02 3.74 8.79
N ARG A 366 4.52 4.58 9.68
CA ARG A 366 5.10 4.14 10.95
C ARG A 366 4.34 4.76 12.11
N THR A 367 4.44 4.15 13.27
CA THR A 367 3.96 4.70 14.53
C THR A 367 5.12 4.70 15.52
N PRO A 368 5.81 5.84 15.72
CA PRO A 368 6.90 5.89 16.68
C PRO A 368 6.40 5.68 18.11
N ASP A 369 7.24 5.10 18.94
CA ASP A 369 7.03 5.08 20.38
C ASP A 369 7.35 6.45 20.97
N MET A 370 6.30 7.18 21.36
CA MET A 370 6.40 8.49 22.00
C MET A 370 6.03 8.42 23.49
N THR A 371 6.24 7.27 24.13
CA THR A 371 5.89 7.07 25.55
C THR A 371 6.52 8.19 26.41
N PRO A 372 5.70 8.96 27.15
CA PRO A 372 6.19 9.98 28.05
C PRO A 372 6.97 9.37 29.22
N SER A 373 8.04 10.02 29.64
CA SER A 373 8.86 9.57 30.77
C SER A 373 9.57 10.76 31.42
N ILE A 374 9.76 10.68 32.74
CA ILE A 374 10.46 11.66 33.55
C ILE A 374 11.38 10.91 34.52
N ASP A 375 12.54 11.49 34.80
CA ASP A 375 13.55 10.93 35.69
C ASP A 375 13.97 11.95 36.74
N VAL A 376 14.44 11.48 37.90
CA VAL A 376 15.06 12.31 38.93
C VAL A 376 16.34 11.64 39.41
N GLN A 377 17.40 12.44 39.54
CA GLN A 377 18.69 12.02 40.10
C GLN A 377 19.04 12.92 41.29
N LYS A 378 19.29 12.34 42.47
CA LYS A 378 19.70 13.04 43.68
C LYS A 378 21.20 12.98 43.86
N TRP A 379 21.81 14.12 44.15
CA TRP A 379 23.25 14.18 44.41
C TRP A 379 23.67 15.34 45.30
N ASP A 380 24.81 15.22 45.97
CA ASP A 380 25.36 16.32 46.79
C ASP A 380 26.14 17.32 45.94
N ARG A 381 25.81 18.61 46.08
CA ARG A 381 26.38 19.68 45.25
C ARG A 381 27.89 19.76 45.35
N LYS A 382 28.43 19.46 46.55
CA LYS A 382 29.84 19.60 46.88
C LYS A 382 30.71 18.59 46.14
N SER A 383 30.23 17.35 45.97
CA SER A 383 30.94 16.30 45.24
C SER A 383 30.74 16.41 43.73
N GLY A 384 29.63 17.00 43.28
CA GLY A 384 29.32 17.23 41.87
C GLY A 384 28.84 15.98 41.14
N TRP A 385 28.03 16.13 40.09
CA TRP A 385 27.61 14.99 39.26
C TRP A 385 28.80 14.41 38.45
N PRO A 386 28.97 13.07 38.37
CA PRO A 386 28.17 12.01 39.02
C PRO A 386 28.69 11.59 40.41
N ASN A 387 29.81 12.11 40.91
CA ASN A 387 30.41 11.66 42.19
C ASN A 387 29.54 11.96 43.45
N GLY A 388 28.61 12.89 43.33
CA GLY A 388 27.65 13.24 44.36
C GLY A 388 26.42 12.36 44.40
N ASP A 389 26.23 11.50 43.38
CA ASP A 389 25.23 10.44 43.38
C ASP A 389 25.65 9.36 44.38
N ARG A 390 24.74 9.00 45.28
CA ARG A 390 24.98 8.18 46.46
C ARG A 390 23.87 7.14 46.63
N ASP A 391 23.36 6.59 45.52
CA ASP A 391 22.32 5.55 45.49
C ASP A 391 22.51 4.42 46.52
N ASN A 392 23.77 4.01 46.72
CA ASN A 392 24.09 2.90 47.59
C ASN A 392 24.70 3.37 48.92
N SER A 393 24.31 2.74 50.01
CA SER A 393 24.84 3.04 51.36
C SER A 393 26.36 2.88 51.49
N LYS A 394 26.99 2.05 50.65
CA LYS A 394 28.45 1.90 50.57
C LYS A 394 29.15 3.18 50.09
N ASP A 395 28.43 3.98 49.31
CA ASP A 395 28.94 5.21 48.70
C ASP A 395 28.64 6.42 49.60
N ALA A 396 27.95 6.23 50.73
CA ALA A 396 27.43 7.30 51.58
C ALA A 396 28.43 8.42 51.91
N LEU A 397 27.97 9.67 51.84
CA LEU A 397 28.79 10.84 52.16
C LEU A 397 29.03 10.94 53.68
N THR A 398 30.25 11.27 54.09
CA THR A 398 30.49 11.70 55.47
C THR A 398 29.99 13.13 55.68
N VAL A 399 28.83 13.27 56.31
CA VAL A 399 28.14 14.53 56.58
C VAL A 399 28.77 15.23 57.78
N SER A 400 29.31 16.44 57.58
CA SER A 400 29.93 17.25 58.64
C SER A 400 29.12 18.49 59.04
N GLY A 401 27.90 18.63 58.53
CA GLY A 401 26.99 19.76 58.74
C GLY A 401 25.89 19.77 57.66
N ASP A 402 25.24 20.92 57.48
CA ASP A 402 24.27 21.13 56.41
C ASP A 402 24.89 20.76 55.05
N THR A 403 24.19 19.96 54.27
CA THR A 403 24.66 19.46 52.97
C THR A 403 23.65 19.84 51.90
N GLU A 404 24.10 20.53 50.86
CA GLU A 404 23.24 20.90 49.74
C GLU A 404 23.02 19.69 48.83
N ILE A 405 21.76 19.29 48.68
CA ILE A 405 21.29 18.20 47.82
C ILE A 405 20.65 18.80 46.58
N VAL A 406 20.97 18.25 45.42
CA VAL A 406 20.43 18.64 44.12
C VAL A 406 19.55 17.50 43.61
N PHE A 407 18.38 17.85 43.10
CA PHE A 407 17.47 16.97 42.39
C PHE A 407 17.48 17.40 40.93
N THR A 408 18.17 16.64 40.08
CA THR A 408 18.16 16.86 38.63
C THR A 408 16.97 16.12 38.05
N ILE A 409 15.96 16.86 37.61
CA ILE A 409 14.75 16.32 37.01
C ILE A 409 14.89 16.41 35.49
N THR A 410 14.79 15.27 34.80
CA THR A 410 14.99 15.17 33.35
C THR A 410 13.75 14.66 32.65
N ASN A 411 13.35 15.32 31.56
CA ASN A 411 12.34 14.75 30.66
C ASN A 411 13.01 13.66 29.81
N THR A 412 12.76 12.40 30.12
CA THR A 412 13.31 11.23 29.43
C THR A 412 12.35 10.64 28.38
N SER A 413 11.31 11.39 28.00
CA SER A 413 10.32 10.94 27.01
C SER A 413 10.98 10.55 25.69
N LYS A 414 10.46 9.49 25.08
CA LYS A 414 10.87 9.08 23.74
C LYS A 414 10.37 10.10 22.70
N THR A 415 11.04 10.12 21.55
CA THR A 415 10.75 11.07 20.46
C THR A 415 10.50 10.35 19.14
N ASP A 416 9.72 10.97 18.26
CA ASP A 416 9.66 10.58 16.86
C ASP A 416 11.06 10.77 16.24
N PRO A 417 11.63 9.74 15.57
CA PRO A 417 12.99 9.80 15.07
C PRO A 417 13.19 10.81 13.93
N ASP A 418 12.15 11.21 13.20
CA ASP A 418 12.24 12.21 12.11
C ASP A 418 12.03 13.62 12.64
N THR A 419 10.99 13.83 13.45
CA THR A 419 10.62 15.19 13.89
C THR A 419 11.32 15.62 15.18
N LYS A 420 11.90 14.67 15.91
CA LYS A 420 12.46 14.84 17.27
C LYS A 420 11.43 15.35 18.30
N GLN A 421 10.14 15.29 17.97
CA GLN A 421 9.06 15.68 18.87
C GLN A 421 8.75 14.55 19.84
N GLY A 422 8.37 14.90 21.06
CA GLY A 422 7.96 13.99 22.13
C GLY A 422 7.12 14.74 23.16
N ALA A 423 6.70 14.05 24.21
CA ALA A 423 5.94 14.69 25.29
C ALA A 423 6.78 15.76 26.01
N VAL A 424 6.12 16.84 26.41
CA VAL A 424 6.74 17.94 27.18
C VAL A 424 6.12 18.03 28.57
N PHE A 425 6.84 18.60 29.53
CA PHE A 425 6.34 18.83 30.89
C PHE A 425 6.46 20.29 31.26
N ARG A 426 5.40 20.90 31.78
CA ARG A 426 5.51 22.20 32.46
C ARG A 426 6.08 21.95 33.84
N THR A 427 7.17 22.64 34.20
CA THR A 427 7.85 22.40 35.47
C THR A 427 6.96 22.69 36.67
N LYS A 428 6.11 23.71 36.59
CA LYS A 428 5.09 24.01 37.62
C LYS A 428 4.11 22.87 37.94
N ASP A 429 3.92 21.93 37.01
CA ASP A 429 3.01 20.78 37.19
C ASP A 429 3.77 19.52 37.66
N ILE A 430 5.09 19.61 37.84
CA ILE A 430 5.92 18.54 38.39
C ILE A 430 5.87 18.60 39.91
N LYS A 431 5.57 17.45 40.52
CA LYS A 431 5.62 17.26 41.97
C LYS A 431 6.86 16.48 42.33
N LEU A 432 7.79 17.11 43.03
CA LEU A 432 8.92 16.45 43.69
C LEU A 432 8.50 16.03 45.10
N GLU A 433 8.62 14.75 45.40
CA GLU A 433 8.48 14.19 46.74
C GLU A 433 9.85 13.71 47.20
N ASP A 434 10.20 14.04 48.43
CA ASP A 434 11.43 13.58 49.06
C ASP A 434 11.16 13.24 50.52
N SER A 435 11.69 12.11 50.98
CA SER A 435 11.46 11.66 52.36
C SER A 435 12.57 10.76 52.86
N THR A 436 12.92 10.94 54.14
CA THR A 436 13.86 10.06 54.84
C THR A 436 13.22 8.69 55.06
N ILE A 437 13.85 7.65 54.50
CA ILE A 437 13.39 6.26 54.61
C ILE A 437 14.21 5.45 55.63
N VAL A 438 15.46 5.85 55.91
CA VAL A 438 16.32 5.21 56.92
C VAL A 438 17.10 6.26 57.69
N GLY A 439 17.09 6.14 59.03
CA GLY A 439 17.93 6.96 59.90
C GLY A 439 17.30 8.32 60.24
N ASP A 440 18.13 9.37 60.26
CA ASP A 440 17.72 10.72 60.67
C ASP A 440 18.19 11.81 59.72
N GLY A 441 17.69 13.02 59.96
CA GLY A 441 17.86 14.16 59.06
C GLY A 441 16.81 14.21 57.95
N GLU A 442 16.64 15.37 57.35
CA GLU A 442 15.63 15.65 56.32
C GLU A 442 16.18 16.72 55.37
N VAL A 443 15.87 16.60 54.08
CA VAL A 443 16.14 17.66 53.10
C VAL A 443 15.01 18.67 53.17
N VAL A 444 15.35 19.87 53.65
CA VAL A 444 14.41 20.97 53.81
C VAL A 444 14.85 22.16 52.96
N ASP A 445 14.07 23.24 52.99
CA ASP A 445 14.39 24.49 52.28
C ASP A 445 14.56 24.28 50.76
N LEU A 446 13.64 23.53 50.14
CA LEU A 446 13.65 23.31 48.69
C LEU A 446 13.57 24.65 47.93
N LYS A 447 14.52 24.88 47.03
CA LYS A 447 14.64 26.04 46.16
C LYS A 447 14.47 25.61 44.71
N TYR A 448 13.44 26.17 44.10
CA TYR A 448 13.16 26.03 42.69
C TYR A 448 13.81 27.17 41.90
N PRO A 449 14.23 26.94 40.65
CA PRO A 449 14.82 27.97 39.80
C PRO A 449 13.80 29.05 39.42
N ALA A 450 14.28 30.23 39.04
CA ALA A 450 13.44 31.41 38.82
C ALA A 450 12.42 31.26 37.68
N ASP A 451 12.70 30.38 36.72
CA ASP A 451 11.82 30.07 35.59
C ASP A 451 10.93 28.84 35.83
N TRP A 452 10.85 28.30 37.06
CA TRP A 452 10.04 27.12 37.38
C TRP A 452 8.56 27.25 36.97
N ASP A 453 7.99 28.44 37.08
CA ASP A 453 6.57 28.66 36.75
C ASP A 453 6.28 28.75 35.24
N THR A 454 7.31 28.95 34.43
CA THR A 454 7.18 29.21 32.98
C THR A 454 7.91 28.21 32.10
N LYS A 455 8.89 27.47 32.65
CA LYS A 455 9.70 26.53 31.90
C LYS A 455 8.87 25.31 31.46
N VAL A 456 9.13 24.93 30.21
CA VAL A 456 8.66 23.69 29.61
C VAL A 456 9.90 22.84 29.36
N LEU A 457 9.95 21.65 29.96
CA LEU A 457 10.98 20.65 29.70
C LEU A 457 10.65 19.89 28.44
N LYS A 458 11.45 20.11 27.39
CA LYS A 458 11.44 19.31 26.17
C LYS A 458 12.19 17.99 26.39
N PRO A 459 11.94 16.93 25.60
CA PRO A 459 12.69 15.68 25.71
C PRO A 459 14.21 15.90 25.72
N GLY A 460 14.89 15.30 26.71
CA GLY A 460 16.32 15.45 26.95
C GLY A 460 16.73 16.67 27.80
N GLU A 461 15.84 17.63 28.03
CA GLU A 461 16.13 18.77 28.91
C GLU A 461 16.01 18.39 30.39
N SER A 462 16.80 19.05 31.22
CA SER A 462 16.81 18.86 32.68
C SER A 462 16.66 20.19 33.42
N ILE A 463 16.18 20.12 34.66
CA ILE A 463 16.10 21.24 35.58
C ILE A 463 16.53 20.80 36.98
N GLU A 464 17.19 21.70 37.72
CA GLU A 464 17.69 21.42 39.06
C GLU A 464 16.79 22.08 40.12
N VAL A 465 16.34 21.29 41.10
CA VAL A 465 15.81 21.77 42.37
C VAL A 465 16.88 21.51 43.44
N THR A 466 17.09 22.43 44.36
CA THR A 466 18.09 22.26 45.43
C THR A 466 17.42 22.25 46.79
N GLY A 467 17.97 21.50 47.74
CA GLY A 467 17.53 21.46 49.13
C GLY A 467 18.72 21.38 50.07
N THR A 468 18.47 21.56 51.37
CA THR A 468 19.50 21.46 52.40
C THR A 468 19.18 20.29 53.32
N LEU A 469 20.01 19.25 53.28
CA LEU A 469 19.99 18.16 54.25
C LEU A 469 20.46 18.68 55.61
N LYS A 470 19.61 18.54 56.63
CA LYS A 470 19.87 18.94 58.01
C LYS A 470 19.61 17.80 58.97
N GLY A 471 20.22 17.84 60.15
CA GLY A 471 19.84 16.97 61.28
C GLY A 471 20.41 15.55 61.30
N VAL A 472 21.37 15.21 60.43
CA VAL A 472 22.00 13.88 60.43
C VAL A 472 22.88 13.71 61.68
N THR A 473 22.59 12.68 62.50
CA THR A 473 23.39 12.33 63.69
C THR A 473 24.12 11.00 63.55
N LYS A 474 23.62 10.06 62.74
CA LYS A 474 24.26 8.75 62.51
C LYS A 474 24.26 8.33 61.05
N THR A 475 23.11 7.96 60.52
CA THR A 475 22.91 7.44 59.16
C THR A 475 21.70 8.12 58.56
N HIS A 476 21.72 8.35 57.26
CA HIS A 476 20.65 8.98 56.51
C HIS A 476 20.52 8.28 55.16
N THR A 477 19.29 7.89 54.83
CA THR A 477 18.88 7.57 53.48
C THR A 477 17.55 8.26 53.23
N ASP A 478 17.50 9.14 52.25
CA ASP A 478 16.28 9.75 51.73
C ASP A 478 16.02 9.30 50.29
N ARG A 479 14.76 9.36 49.91
CA ARG A 479 14.25 8.89 48.64
C ARG A 479 13.45 9.97 47.94
N ALA A 480 13.88 10.32 46.74
CA ALA A 480 13.15 11.19 45.84
C ALA A 480 12.26 10.39 44.89
N LYS A 481 11.17 11.03 44.50
CA LYS A 481 10.33 10.62 43.39
C LYS A 481 9.73 11.87 42.75
N VAL A 482 9.64 11.90 41.44
CA VAL A 482 8.90 12.96 40.74
C VAL A 482 7.69 12.40 40.03
N THR A 483 6.60 13.16 40.07
CA THR A 483 5.39 12.90 39.28
C THR A 483 5.17 14.08 38.33
N GLY A 484 4.98 13.81 37.05
CA GLY A 484 4.73 14.83 36.04
C GLY A 484 3.45 14.53 35.26
N THR A 485 2.77 15.59 34.80
CA THR A 485 1.68 15.47 33.82
C THR A 485 2.25 15.74 32.43
N PRO A 486 2.42 14.72 31.57
CA PRO A 486 2.92 14.94 30.22
C PRO A 486 1.91 15.66 29.35
N LEU A 487 2.42 16.46 28.43
CA LEU A 487 1.67 17.19 27.42
C LEU A 487 2.09 16.71 26.03
N THR A 488 1.13 16.28 25.22
CA THR A 488 1.33 15.86 23.82
C THR A 488 0.50 16.72 22.87
N GLU A 489 0.89 16.84 21.60
CA GLU A 489 0.15 17.67 20.64
C GLU A 489 -1.29 17.15 20.50
N CYS A 490 -2.27 18.04 20.72
CA CYS A 490 -3.67 17.64 20.78
C CYS A 490 -4.12 16.90 19.51
N PRO A 491 -5.00 15.90 19.63
CA PRO A 491 -5.77 15.36 18.50
C PRO A 491 -6.36 16.47 17.66
N VAL A 492 -6.11 16.42 16.35
CA VAL A 492 -6.95 17.16 15.42
C VAL A 492 -8.36 16.57 15.55
N ASP A 493 -9.37 17.43 15.75
CA ASP A 493 -10.74 16.96 15.77
C ASP A 493 -11.07 16.38 14.39
N THR A 494 -11.35 15.09 14.39
CA THR A 494 -11.65 14.29 13.20
C THR A 494 -12.97 13.55 13.38
N SER A 495 -13.83 14.04 14.28
CA SER A 495 -15.15 13.45 14.54
C SER A 495 -16.10 13.53 13.34
N ALA A 496 -15.91 14.52 12.46
CA ALA A 496 -16.64 14.68 11.20
C ALA A 496 -15.67 14.96 10.04
N PRO A 497 -14.86 13.98 9.60
CA PRO A 497 -13.78 14.22 8.63
C PRO A 497 -14.30 14.50 7.21
N PHE A 498 -15.60 14.27 6.95
CA PHE A 498 -16.25 14.39 5.64
C PHE A 498 -17.33 15.49 5.58
N GLY A 499 -17.48 16.31 6.64
CA GLY A 499 -18.57 17.29 6.78
C GLY A 499 -19.93 16.65 7.08
N ASP A 500 -20.90 17.46 7.54
CA ASP A 500 -22.26 17.02 7.91
C ASP A 500 -23.24 16.95 6.72
N GLY A 501 -22.75 17.20 5.50
CA GLY A 501 -23.56 17.12 4.28
C GLY A 501 -24.52 18.29 4.06
N THR A 502 -24.42 19.40 4.81
CA THR A 502 -25.35 20.55 4.69
C THR A 502 -24.79 21.81 4.03
N SER A 503 -23.60 21.78 3.42
CA SER A 503 -23.09 22.96 2.71
C SER A 503 -23.78 23.15 1.36
N ASP A 504 -24.91 23.84 1.35
CA ASP A 504 -25.51 24.50 0.17
C ASP A 504 -24.66 25.73 -0.27
N ASP A 505 -23.32 25.62 -0.20
CA ASP A 505 -22.43 26.70 -0.63
C ASP A 505 -22.03 26.45 -2.08
N GLU A 506 -22.70 27.18 -2.98
CA GLU A 506 -22.46 27.25 -4.43
C GLU A 506 -21.06 27.77 -4.83
N SER A 507 -20.08 27.72 -3.91
CA SER A 507 -18.69 28.10 -4.12
C SER A 507 -17.79 27.46 -3.06
N GLY A 508 -17.37 26.21 -3.29
CA GLY A 508 -16.01 25.68 -3.03
C GLY A 508 -15.31 26.02 -1.70
N SER A 509 -16.03 26.35 -0.63
CA SER A 509 -15.44 26.71 0.66
C SER A 509 -15.43 25.46 1.52
N LYS A 510 -14.22 24.93 1.69
CA LYS A 510 -13.87 23.80 2.55
C LYS A 510 -14.63 23.87 3.88
N PRO A 511 -15.04 22.73 4.46
CA PRO A 511 -15.34 22.69 5.88
C PRO A 511 -14.04 23.03 6.63
N GLU A 512 -13.91 24.26 7.10
CA GLU A 512 -13.07 24.52 8.27
C GLU A 512 -13.73 23.74 9.40
N ALA A 513 -13.00 22.76 9.93
CA ALA A 513 -13.42 22.05 11.12
C ALA A 513 -13.76 23.10 12.18
N GLU A 514 -15.03 23.15 12.60
CA GLU A 514 -15.44 24.08 13.65
C GLU A 514 -14.52 23.86 14.85
N THR A 515 -13.77 24.89 15.20
CA THR A 515 -13.05 24.94 16.47
C THR A 515 -14.09 24.95 17.58
N LYS A 516 -14.51 23.77 18.03
CA LYS A 516 -15.16 23.61 19.31
C LYS A 516 -14.31 24.34 20.35
N SER A 517 -14.99 25.10 21.19
CA SER A 517 -14.43 25.84 22.31
C SER A 517 -13.37 24.98 23.01
N LYS A 518 -12.13 25.48 23.10
CA LYS A 518 -11.02 24.79 23.79
C LYS A 518 -11.53 24.32 25.15
N SER A 519 -11.39 23.03 25.47
CA SER A 519 -11.65 22.60 26.85
C SER A 519 -10.61 23.25 27.78
N ASP A 520 -10.96 23.37 29.06
CA ASP A 520 -10.08 23.96 30.08
C ASP A 520 -8.73 23.22 30.24
N ASP A 521 -8.60 22.01 29.65
CA ASP A 521 -7.42 21.14 29.73
C ASP A 521 -6.39 21.31 28.59
N VAL A 522 -6.66 22.21 27.62
CA VAL A 522 -5.77 22.50 26.49
C VAL A 522 -4.76 23.59 26.85
N VAL A 523 -3.48 23.33 26.61
CA VAL A 523 -2.38 24.25 26.89
C VAL A 523 -1.67 24.67 25.60
N THR A 524 -1.59 25.97 25.33
CA THR A 524 -0.83 26.48 24.18
C THR A 524 0.63 26.74 24.55
N ILE A 525 1.57 26.11 23.84
CA ILE A 525 3.03 26.27 23.99
C ILE A 525 3.63 26.53 22.61
N ASP A 526 4.42 27.59 22.47
CA ASP A 526 5.06 27.98 21.20
C ASP A 526 4.06 28.09 20.02
N GLY A 527 2.81 28.51 20.28
CA GLY A 527 1.75 28.62 19.28
C GLY A 527 1.06 27.31 18.88
N LYS A 528 1.38 26.18 19.55
CA LYS A 528 0.74 24.88 19.37
C LYS A 528 -0.08 24.47 20.58
N ASP A 529 -1.20 23.79 20.34
CA ASP A 529 -2.07 23.28 21.40
C ASP A 529 -1.66 21.86 21.83
N TYR A 530 -1.47 21.69 23.13
CA TYR A 530 -1.12 20.44 23.79
C TYR A 530 -2.22 20.00 24.74
N CYS A 531 -2.43 18.69 24.80
CA CYS A 531 -3.40 18.03 25.63
C CYS A 531 -2.67 17.24 26.72
N SER A 532 -3.22 17.26 27.93
CA SER A 532 -2.71 16.46 29.03
C SER A 532 -2.93 14.97 28.79
N ASP A 533 -1.96 14.17 29.20
CA ASP A 533 -2.02 12.71 29.18
C ASP A 533 -1.85 12.19 30.63
N THR A 534 -1.93 10.87 30.79
CA THR A 534 -1.83 10.17 32.05
C THR A 534 -0.54 10.56 32.77
N LYS A 535 -0.65 10.89 34.06
CA LYS A 535 0.50 11.22 34.90
C LYS A 535 1.53 10.09 34.87
N VAL A 536 2.80 10.47 34.77
CA VAL A 536 3.93 9.56 34.85
C VAL A 536 4.72 9.81 36.12
N GLU A 537 5.26 8.73 36.66
CA GLU A 537 6.12 8.74 37.84
C GLU A 537 7.52 8.31 37.43
N SER A 538 8.54 8.99 37.96
CA SER A 538 9.91 8.52 37.81
C SER A 538 10.16 7.23 38.59
N ALA A 539 11.26 6.55 38.25
CA ALA A 539 11.90 5.69 39.22
C ALA A 539 12.24 6.49 40.50
N THR A 540 12.30 5.81 41.64
CA THR A 540 12.75 6.42 42.88
C THR A 540 14.27 6.47 42.91
N ASP A 541 14.81 7.52 43.49
CA ASP A 541 16.25 7.76 43.56
C ASP A 541 16.64 7.99 45.02
N ASP A 542 17.67 7.29 45.50
CA ASP A 542 18.06 7.27 46.91
C ASP A 542 19.37 8.05 47.11
N TRP A 543 19.50 8.80 48.20
CA TRP A 543 20.77 9.42 48.54
C TRP A 543 21.20 9.04 49.95
N ASN A 544 22.48 8.68 50.12
CA ASN A 544 23.00 8.13 51.37
C ASN A 544 24.06 9.05 52.02
N GLY A 545 23.91 9.26 53.33
CA GLY A 545 24.84 10.01 54.17
C GLY A 545 25.06 9.36 55.54
N TYR A 546 26.17 9.67 56.18
CA TYR A 546 26.43 9.25 57.56
C TYR A 546 27.31 10.25 58.30
N ARG A 547 27.24 10.25 59.63
CA ARG A 547 28.08 11.07 60.50
C ARG A 547 29.00 10.19 61.32
N ARG A 548 30.30 10.46 61.25
CA ARG A 548 31.29 9.81 62.12
C ARG A 548 31.15 10.36 63.54
N THR A 549 30.72 9.53 64.47
CA THR A 549 30.87 9.81 65.90
C THR A 549 32.36 9.69 66.24
N LEU A 550 33.04 10.81 66.52
CA LEU A 550 34.33 10.75 67.19
C LEU A 550 34.09 10.15 68.57
N ALA A 551 34.65 8.98 68.84
CA ALA A 551 34.80 8.50 70.20
C ALA A 551 35.58 9.58 70.98
N GLN A 552 34.96 10.17 72.00
CA GLN A 552 35.66 10.99 72.99
C GLN A 552 36.70 10.11 73.68
N THR A 553 37.95 10.14 73.22
CA THR A 553 39.07 9.68 74.04
C THR A 553 39.24 10.70 75.16
N GLY A 554 38.81 10.31 76.35
CA GLY A 554 38.77 11.15 77.54
C GLY A 554 40.14 11.72 77.91
N ALA A 555 40.21 13.04 78.01
CA ALA A 555 41.16 13.72 78.87
C ALA A 555 40.54 13.77 80.28
N GLY A 556 41.11 13.02 81.22
CA GLY A 556 40.73 13.09 82.62
C GLY A 556 40.92 11.77 83.35
N ILE A 557 42.13 11.54 83.86
CA ILE A 557 42.42 11.23 85.28
C ILE A 557 43.94 11.15 85.40
N ALA A 558 44.50 12.11 86.13
CA ALA A 558 45.80 11.98 86.76
C ALA A 558 45.58 11.50 88.20
N LEU A 559 46.46 10.59 88.63
CA LEU A 559 46.93 10.30 89.99
C LEU A 559 46.43 9.03 90.73
N ILE A 560 47.47 8.23 91.07
CA ILE A 560 47.71 7.31 92.21
C ILE A 560 47.17 5.86 92.11
N ALA A 561 48.07 4.89 91.87
CA ALA A 561 48.74 4.12 92.94
C ALA A 561 49.68 3.03 92.38
N LEU A 562 50.88 2.96 92.95
CA LEU A 562 51.85 1.87 92.83
C LEU A 562 51.23 0.51 93.18
N ALA A 563 51.66 -0.56 92.50
CA ALA A 563 52.54 -1.58 93.10
C ALA A 563 52.74 -2.77 92.14
N ALA A 564 54.01 -3.19 92.01
CA ALA A 564 54.48 -4.58 92.00
C ALA A 564 53.96 -5.53 90.89
N VAL A 565 54.71 -6.40 90.22
CA VAL A 565 56.10 -6.88 90.23
C VAL A 565 56.03 -8.07 89.23
N VAL A 566 57.03 -8.24 88.34
CA VAL A 566 57.55 -9.57 87.88
C VAL A 566 56.56 -10.41 87.02
N VAL A 567 56.88 -10.92 85.82
CA VAL A 567 58.16 -11.36 85.26
C VAL A 567 57.97 -11.75 83.78
N LEU A 568 59.02 -11.49 83.01
CA LEU A 568 59.64 -12.23 81.88
C LEU A 568 58.74 -13.15 81.02
N GLY A 569 58.86 -13.17 79.69
CA GLY A 569 59.89 -12.56 78.86
C GLY A 569 59.88 -13.12 77.43
N GLY A 570 60.87 -12.66 76.66
CA GLY A 570 61.28 -13.11 75.32
C GLY A 570 60.29 -12.77 74.20
N GLY A 571 60.57 -11.91 73.21
CA GLY A 571 61.80 -11.80 72.41
C GLY A 571 61.82 -12.94 71.38
N ALA A 572 62.15 -12.78 70.11
CA ALA A 572 62.51 -11.69 69.21
C ALA A 572 62.57 -12.31 67.80
N ALA A 573 62.79 -11.47 66.77
CA ALA A 573 63.24 -11.82 65.42
C ALA A 573 62.18 -12.41 64.46
N LEU A 574 61.73 -11.67 63.44
CA LEU A 574 62.39 -11.25 62.18
C LEU A 574 62.24 -12.28 61.04
N MET A 575 61.87 -11.71 59.89
CA MET A 575 62.16 -12.13 58.49
C MET A 575 61.13 -12.99 57.74
N ALA A 576 60.37 -12.29 56.91
CA ALA A 576 60.48 -12.30 55.44
C ALA A 576 60.13 -13.56 54.63
N VAL A 577 59.09 -13.37 53.81
CA VAL A 577 59.05 -13.59 52.35
C VAL A 577 58.60 -14.97 51.81
N SER A 578 57.57 -14.83 50.96
CA SER A 578 57.31 -15.51 49.68
C SER A 578 56.34 -16.72 49.61
N ARG A 579 55.36 -16.46 48.72
CA ARG A 579 54.88 -17.31 47.61
C ARG A 579 54.01 -18.53 47.93
N ARG A 580 52.75 -18.36 47.48
CA ARG A 580 51.95 -19.25 46.63
C ARG A 580 51.89 -20.73 47.04
N ARG A 581 50.70 -21.16 47.48
CA ARG A 581 50.25 -22.54 47.35
C ARG A 581 49.13 -22.64 46.33
N LYS A 582 49.36 -23.51 45.34
CA LYS A 582 48.39 -24.20 44.49
C LYS A 582 48.15 -25.57 45.14
N ALA A 583 46.89 -26.01 45.19
CA ALA A 583 46.41 -27.41 45.18
C ALA A 583 44.88 -27.30 45.28
N GLN A 584 44.09 -27.52 44.22
CA GLN A 584 43.81 -28.76 43.49
C GLN A 584 43.00 -29.77 44.32
N ALA A 585 41.84 -30.12 43.74
CA ALA A 585 40.69 -30.86 44.27
C ALA A 585 40.94 -32.35 44.58
N PRO A 586 39.91 -33.07 45.05
CA PRO A 586 39.06 -33.88 44.15
C PRO A 586 37.54 -33.59 44.33
N ALA A 587 36.72 -33.60 43.27
CA ALA A 587 36.06 -34.74 42.60
C ALA A 587 34.92 -35.36 43.45
N ASP A 588 33.73 -35.72 42.96
CA ASP A 588 33.10 -35.73 41.64
C ASP A 588 31.61 -36.13 41.80
N THR A 589 30.89 -36.21 40.67
CA THR A 589 29.55 -36.74 40.32
C THR A 589 28.43 -35.69 40.20
N GLU A 590 28.13 -35.19 38.98
CA GLU A 590 27.42 -35.80 37.80
C GLU A 590 25.90 -35.93 38.05
N GLY A 591 24.98 -35.61 37.13
CA GLY A 591 25.01 -35.24 35.70
C GLY A 591 23.78 -34.37 35.36
N SER A 592 23.77 -33.52 34.33
CA SER A 592 23.74 -33.76 32.87
C SER A 592 22.33 -33.82 32.30
N GLU A 593 22.00 -32.84 31.45
CA GLU A 593 21.02 -32.74 30.34
C GLU A 593 20.82 -31.22 30.10
N GLU A 594 20.76 -30.63 28.92
CA GLU A 594 21.25 -30.87 27.55
C GLU A 594 21.24 -29.49 26.86
#